data_AF-A0A935I120-F1
#
_entry.id   AF-A0A935I120-F1
#
_cell.length_a   1.000
_cell.length_b   1.000
_cell.length_c   1.000
_cell.angle_alpha   90.00
_cell.angle_beta   90.00
_cell.angle_gamma   90.00
#
_symmetry.space_group_name_H-M   'P 1'
#
loop_
_entity.id
_entity.type
_entity.pdbx_description
1 polymer ?
#
loop_
_entity_poly.entity_id
_entity_poly.type
_entity_poly.pdbx_seq_one_letter_code
_entity_poly.pdbx_strand_id
1 'polypeptide(L)'
;MTTIETLSSVHGRALLRDIYRELRFERQVSSLVVLTTMWRICATERELIRMTKRDVVVLHPLGIWSGTSLWMQEVINRFFYSAINAFVYFGAALLLVAVGLNRTRVIETPGLVVAGVILEALLLMLLFVVMFFTPPEEIEQTSSNNGQSAAAEELLRELGEIGRDYAAMAVQLETIAGTLNDLVERQDTMIVQMRDGVEAAVSAVAPNPDLMNAMRSTTVSLERFTEGVDVLGERLKSVERQEVERLVRTEIERILSRHILDRDERPSSST
;
A
#
# COMPACT_ATOMS: atom_id res chain seq x y z
N MET A 1 19.26 -27.97 6.07
CA MET A 1 20.67 -28.20 5.73
C MET A 1 21.12 -27.07 4.82
N THR A 2 21.91 -26.13 5.33
CA THR A 2 22.45 -25.04 4.52
C THR A 2 23.88 -25.39 4.13
N THR A 3 24.13 -25.53 2.84
CA THR A 3 25.45 -25.83 2.28
C THR A 3 26.14 -24.52 1.94
N ILE A 4 27.34 -24.30 2.48
CA ILE A 4 28.15 -23.12 2.14
C ILE A 4 29.38 -23.60 1.38
N GLU A 5 29.63 -23.00 0.22
CA GLU A 5 30.70 -23.39 -0.69
C GLU A 5 32.09 -23.13 -0.08
N THR A 6 32.28 -21.97 0.55
CA THR A 6 33.55 -21.56 1.19
C THR A 6 33.34 -20.62 2.39
N LEU A 7 34.10 -20.82 3.47
CA LEU A 7 34.14 -19.94 4.66
C LEU A 7 34.65 -18.51 4.37
N SER A 8 35.31 -18.30 3.24
CA SER A 8 35.76 -16.98 2.77
C SER A 8 34.64 -16.09 2.21
N SER A 9 33.47 -16.66 1.92
CA SER A 9 32.31 -15.90 1.43
C SER A 9 31.77 -14.95 2.50
N VAL A 10 31.09 -13.88 2.08
CA VAL A 10 30.43 -12.91 3.00
C VAL A 10 29.48 -13.62 3.96
N HIS A 11 28.78 -14.65 3.47
CA HIS A 11 27.88 -15.48 4.27
C HIS A 11 28.64 -16.37 5.27
N GLY A 12 29.81 -16.90 4.90
CA GLY A 12 30.70 -17.66 5.79
C GLY A 12 31.31 -16.80 6.91
N ARG A 13 31.70 -15.56 6.62
CA ARG A 13 32.20 -14.59 7.61
C ARG A 13 31.13 -14.17 8.61
N ALA A 14 29.89 -13.95 8.14
CA ALA A 14 28.76 -13.69 9.03
C ALA A 14 28.47 -14.88 9.97
N LEU A 15 28.61 -16.11 9.46
CA LEU A 15 28.41 -17.32 10.25
C LEU A 15 29.50 -17.53 11.31
N LEU A 16 30.78 -17.26 10.97
CA LEU A 16 31.88 -17.24 11.95
C LEU A 16 31.61 -16.28 13.12
N ARG A 17 31.03 -15.12 12.82
CA ARG A 17 30.67 -14.11 13.83
C ARG A 17 29.58 -14.59 14.77
N ASP A 18 28.57 -15.26 14.24
CA ASP A 18 27.49 -15.84 15.04
C ASP A 18 28.00 -16.98 15.92
N ILE A 19 28.88 -17.84 15.38
CA ILE A 19 29.54 -18.92 16.13
C ILE A 19 30.39 -18.34 17.28
N TYR A 20 31.15 -17.28 17.04
CA TYR A 20 31.92 -16.64 18.10
C TYR A 20 31.01 -16.14 19.22
N ARG A 21 29.87 -15.52 18.87
CA ARG A 21 28.89 -15.04 19.85
C ARG A 21 28.25 -16.21 20.62
N GLU A 22 27.89 -17.29 19.95
CA GLU A 22 27.33 -18.49 20.57
C GLU A 22 28.32 -19.14 21.55
N LEU A 23 29.58 -19.35 21.14
CA LEU A 23 30.59 -19.94 22.03
C LEU A 23 30.93 -19.04 23.24
N ARG A 24 30.98 -17.72 23.04
CA ARG A 24 31.37 -16.79 24.09
C ARG A 24 30.24 -16.45 25.06
N PHE A 25 29.02 -16.26 24.56
CA PHE A 25 27.90 -15.79 25.38
C PHE A 25 26.94 -16.91 25.82
N GLU A 26 26.62 -17.88 24.95
CA GLU A 26 25.70 -18.97 25.33
C GLU A 26 26.43 -20.08 26.09
N ARG A 27 27.65 -20.41 25.68
CA ARG A 27 28.41 -21.54 26.24
C ARG A 27 29.47 -21.12 27.26
N GLN A 28 29.68 -19.82 27.45
CA GLN A 28 30.61 -19.21 28.42
C GLN A 28 32.03 -19.84 28.42
N VAL A 29 32.51 -20.23 27.24
CA VAL A 29 33.81 -20.86 27.12
C VAL A 29 34.91 -19.80 27.28
N SER A 30 36.03 -20.14 27.92
CA SER A 30 37.12 -19.18 28.13
C SER A 30 37.67 -18.67 26.80
N SER A 31 38.05 -17.38 26.76
CA SER A 31 38.46 -16.70 25.52
C SER A 31 39.60 -17.40 24.77
N LEU A 32 40.52 -18.07 25.47
CA LEU A 32 41.61 -18.85 24.87
C LEU A 32 41.11 -20.14 24.21
N VAL A 33 40.16 -20.82 24.85
CA VAL A 33 39.55 -22.03 24.28
C VAL A 33 38.69 -21.65 23.07
N VAL A 34 37.96 -20.53 23.11
CA VAL A 34 37.24 -20.01 21.93
C VAL A 34 38.19 -19.67 20.78
N LEU A 35 39.35 -19.09 21.08
CA LEU A 35 40.34 -18.73 20.04
C LEU A 35 40.88 -19.98 19.33
N THR A 36 41.24 -21.00 20.11
CA THR A 36 41.79 -22.26 19.61
C THR A 36 40.74 -23.12 18.90
N THR A 37 39.49 -23.13 19.37
CA THR A 37 38.39 -23.81 18.68
C THR A 37 38.05 -23.10 17.37
N MET A 38 37.98 -21.76 17.34
CA MET A 38 37.77 -21.02 16.10
C MET A 38 38.90 -21.21 15.09
N TRP A 39 40.15 -21.24 15.55
CA TRP A 39 41.29 -21.55 14.68
C TRP A 39 41.16 -22.94 14.06
N ARG A 40 40.82 -23.95 14.89
CA ARG A 40 40.60 -25.32 14.44
C ARG A 40 39.44 -25.43 13.44
N ILE A 41 38.35 -24.71 13.68
CA ILE A 41 37.20 -24.63 12.76
C ILE A 41 37.62 -24.01 11.43
N CYS A 42 38.42 -22.95 11.44
CA CYS A 42 38.89 -22.29 10.22
C CYS A 42 39.94 -23.11 9.46
N ALA A 43 40.78 -23.87 10.15
CA ALA A 43 41.93 -24.57 9.56
C ALA A 43 41.68 -26.04 9.19
N THR A 44 40.74 -26.73 9.85
CA THR A 44 40.65 -28.20 9.75
C THR A 44 39.25 -28.80 9.64
N GLU A 45 38.16 -28.12 10.05
CA GLU A 45 36.85 -28.78 10.17
C GLU A 45 35.93 -28.52 8.96
N ARG A 46 35.31 -29.61 8.49
CA ARG A 46 34.39 -29.66 7.33
C ARG A 46 32.91 -29.73 7.74
N GLU A 47 32.64 -30.07 9.00
CA GLU A 47 31.30 -30.28 9.56
C GLU A 47 31.14 -29.53 10.89
N LEU A 48 30.27 -28.51 10.93
CA LEU A 48 30.00 -27.71 12.15
C LEU A 48 29.03 -28.37 13.14
N ILE A 49 28.52 -29.55 12.78
CA ILE A 49 27.43 -30.27 13.48
C ILE A 49 27.80 -30.61 14.94
N ARG A 50 29.09 -30.82 15.23
CA ARG A 50 29.55 -31.23 16.57
C ARG A 50 29.75 -30.07 17.55
N MET A 51 29.82 -28.84 17.07
CA MET A 51 30.17 -27.67 17.90
C MET A 51 29.13 -26.56 17.94
N THR A 52 28.17 -26.56 17.02
CA THR A 52 27.10 -25.54 16.90
C THR A 52 25.74 -26.25 16.74
N LYS A 53 24.65 -25.67 17.26
CA LYS A 53 23.28 -26.22 17.10
C LYS A 53 22.74 -26.23 15.65
N ARG A 54 23.56 -25.86 14.66
CA ARG A 54 23.16 -25.66 13.26
C ARG A 54 23.91 -26.62 12.35
N ASP A 55 23.15 -27.39 11.58
CA ASP A 55 23.65 -28.32 10.56
C ASP A 55 24.14 -27.54 9.32
N VAL A 56 25.39 -27.08 9.39
CA VAL A 56 26.08 -26.40 8.29
C VAL A 56 27.30 -27.23 7.88
N VAL A 57 27.32 -27.64 6.61
CA VAL A 57 28.42 -28.39 6.02
C VAL A 57 29.18 -27.45 5.08
N VAL A 58 30.50 -27.33 5.30
CA VAL A 58 31.38 -26.49 4.49
C VAL A 58 31.99 -27.36 3.40
N LEU A 59 31.72 -27.06 2.12
CA LEU A 59 32.12 -27.93 1.00
C LEU A 59 33.64 -27.99 0.80
N HIS A 60 34.35 -26.86 0.92
CA HIS A 60 35.79 -26.76 0.69
C HIS A 60 36.55 -26.29 1.94
N PRO A 61 37.42 -27.14 2.55
CA PRO A 61 38.30 -26.71 3.63
C PRO A 61 39.39 -25.78 3.06
N LEU A 62 39.42 -24.54 3.54
CA LEU A 62 40.52 -23.63 3.29
C LEU A 62 41.68 -24.12 4.16
N GLY A 63 42.66 -24.82 3.56
CA GLY A 63 43.75 -25.47 4.30
C GLY A 63 44.48 -24.57 5.30
N ILE A 64 45.33 -25.16 6.15
CA ILE A 64 45.92 -24.56 7.36
C ILE A 64 46.40 -23.10 7.18
N TRP A 65 47.08 -22.78 6.07
CA TRP A 65 47.58 -21.42 5.80
C TRP A 65 46.47 -20.40 5.50
N SER A 66 45.51 -20.76 4.65
CA SER A 66 44.40 -19.89 4.28
C SER A 66 43.39 -19.76 5.43
N GLY A 67 43.15 -20.85 6.17
CA GLY A 67 42.32 -20.84 7.38
C GLY A 67 42.93 -20.01 8.52
N THR A 68 44.26 -20.08 8.73
CA THR A 68 44.94 -19.26 9.75
C THR A 68 44.95 -17.78 9.37
N SER A 69 45.11 -17.46 8.08
CA SER A 69 44.96 -16.07 7.60
C SER A 69 43.55 -15.53 7.81
N LEU A 70 42.52 -16.32 7.51
CA LEU A 70 41.12 -15.93 7.74
C LEU A 70 40.82 -15.74 9.24
N TRP A 71 41.38 -16.61 10.08
CA TRP A 71 41.25 -16.51 11.53
C TRP A 71 41.97 -15.28 12.10
N MET A 72 43.19 -14.99 11.64
CA MET A 72 43.91 -13.76 11.99
C MET A 72 43.10 -12.50 11.61
N GLN A 73 42.49 -12.52 10.41
CA GLN A 73 41.66 -11.44 9.87
C GLN A 73 40.36 -11.24 10.66
N GLU A 74 39.51 -12.26 10.82
CA GLU A 74 38.16 -12.04 11.36
C GLU A 74 38.10 -12.19 12.89
N VAL A 75 38.96 -13.01 13.50
CA VAL A 75 38.91 -13.30 14.95
C VAL A 75 39.88 -12.43 15.73
N ILE A 76 41.16 -12.39 15.35
CA ILE A 76 42.18 -11.64 16.11
C ILE A 76 42.06 -10.14 15.85
N ASN A 77 41.99 -9.72 14.59
CA ASN A 77 41.89 -8.30 14.28
C ASN A 77 40.61 -7.70 14.88
N ARG A 78 39.48 -8.36 14.71
CA ARG A 78 38.19 -7.79 15.13
C ARG A 78 37.98 -7.76 16.64
N PHE A 79 38.40 -8.79 17.37
CA PHE A 79 38.13 -8.90 18.81
C PHE A 79 39.33 -8.56 19.70
N PHE A 80 40.55 -8.65 19.20
CA PHE A 80 41.77 -8.49 20.01
C PHE A 80 42.69 -7.36 19.55
N TYR A 81 42.47 -6.72 18.39
CA TYR A 81 43.31 -5.60 17.94
C TYR A 81 43.38 -4.46 18.96
N SER A 82 42.25 -4.02 19.51
CA SER A 82 42.21 -2.97 20.52
C SER A 82 42.96 -3.36 21.80
N ALA A 83 42.80 -4.60 22.27
CA ALA A 83 43.50 -5.10 23.44
C ALA A 83 45.02 -5.21 23.21
N ILE A 84 45.43 -5.66 22.02
CA ILE A 84 46.83 -5.76 21.61
C ILE A 84 47.47 -4.38 21.52
N ASN A 85 46.79 -3.43 20.89
CA ASN A 85 47.25 -2.05 20.75
C ASN A 85 47.38 -1.36 22.12
N ALA A 86 46.38 -1.54 23.01
CA ALA A 86 46.45 -1.07 24.38
C ALA A 86 47.63 -1.68 25.16
N PHE A 87 47.93 -2.97 24.94
CA PHE A 87 49.06 -3.63 25.59
C PHE A 87 50.41 -3.11 25.10
N VAL A 88 50.54 -2.78 23.81
CA VAL A 88 51.74 -2.15 23.24
C VAL A 88 51.93 -0.74 23.82
N TYR A 89 50.89 0.09 23.84
CA TYR A 89 51.00 1.43 24.45
C TYR A 89 51.30 1.38 25.95
N PHE A 90 50.74 0.40 26.66
CA PHE A 90 51.07 0.15 28.04
C PHE A 90 52.53 -0.30 28.22
N GLY A 91 53.04 -1.15 27.33
CA GLY A 91 54.45 -1.54 27.26
C GLY A 91 55.37 -0.33 27.08
N ALA A 92 55.07 0.53 26.11
CA ALA A 92 55.80 1.76 25.86
C ALA A 92 55.80 2.70 27.08
N ALA A 93 54.64 2.85 27.75
CA ALA A 93 54.53 3.63 28.97
C ALA A 93 55.38 3.04 30.12
N LEU A 94 55.37 1.72 30.29
CA LEU A 94 56.17 1.03 31.29
C LEU A 94 57.67 1.19 31.00
N LEU A 95 58.09 1.11 29.73
CA LEU A 95 59.46 1.36 29.31
C LEU A 95 59.88 2.80 29.65
N LEU A 96 59.03 3.80 29.35
CA LEU A 96 59.31 5.20 29.71
C LEU A 96 59.48 5.38 31.22
N VAL A 97 58.65 4.73 32.04
CA VAL A 97 58.77 4.74 33.50
C VAL A 97 60.07 4.04 33.95
N ALA A 98 60.39 2.87 33.38
CA ALA A 98 61.60 2.12 33.71
C ALA A 98 62.88 2.91 33.36
N VAL A 99 62.93 3.53 32.19
CA VAL A 99 64.04 4.41 31.78
C VAL A 99 64.09 5.66 32.65
N GLY A 100 62.94 6.25 33.00
CA GLY A 100 62.84 7.40 33.89
C GLY A 100 63.39 7.11 35.29
N LEU A 101 63.02 5.97 35.89
CA LEU A 101 63.48 5.52 37.21
C LEU A 101 64.96 5.14 37.24
N ASN A 102 65.48 4.55 36.16
CA ASN A 102 66.91 4.30 36.02
C ASN A 102 67.70 5.63 35.94
N ARG A 103 67.17 6.62 35.20
CA ARG A 103 67.80 7.95 35.07
C ARG A 103 67.86 8.71 36.40
N THR A 104 66.86 8.56 37.27
CA THR A 104 66.85 9.16 38.61
C THR A 104 67.63 8.35 39.66
N ARG A 105 68.31 7.26 39.26
CA ARG A 105 69.08 6.33 40.11
C ARG A 105 68.28 5.74 41.28
N VAL A 106 66.95 5.67 41.16
CA VAL A 106 66.11 5.03 42.19
C VAL A 106 66.25 3.50 42.15
N ILE A 107 66.48 2.95 40.95
CA ILE A 107 66.74 1.52 40.73
C ILE A 107 67.99 1.42 39.86
N GLU A 108 69.09 0.92 40.41
CA GLU A 108 70.40 0.82 39.73
C GLU A 108 70.59 -0.49 38.96
N THR A 109 69.53 -1.26 38.69
CA THR A 109 69.63 -2.52 37.96
C THR A 109 69.43 -2.29 36.45
N PRO A 110 70.51 -2.17 35.65
CA PRO A 110 70.40 -1.96 34.20
C PRO A 110 69.68 -3.12 33.49
N GLY A 111 69.65 -4.30 34.10
CA GLY A 111 68.92 -5.46 33.59
C GLY A 111 67.42 -5.22 33.43
N LEU A 112 66.79 -4.37 34.25
CA LEU A 112 65.37 -4.08 34.16
C LEU A 112 65.03 -3.26 32.90
N VAL A 113 65.91 -2.32 32.53
CA VAL A 113 65.75 -1.53 31.30
C VAL A 113 65.94 -2.40 30.07
N VAL A 114 66.97 -3.26 30.06
CA VAL A 114 67.21 -4.19 28.94
C VAL A 114 66.05 -5.17 28.77
N ALA A 115 65.52 -5.72 29.87
CA ALA A 115 64.33 -6.57 29.83
C ALA A 115 63.10 -5.84 29.29
N GLY A 116 62.91 -4.57 29.68
CA GLY A 116 61.84 -3.72 29.17
C GLY A 116 61.94 -3.47 27.66
N VAL A 117 63.15 -3.21 27.15
CA VAL A 117 63.39 -3.02 25.70
C VAL A 117 63.13 -4.31 24.92
N ILE A 118 63.54 -5.47 25.43
CA ILE A 118 63.30 -6.76 24.78
C ILE A 118 61.79 -7.07 24.75
N LEU A 119 61.09 -6.83 25.86
CA LEU A 119 59.64 -7.02 25.94
C LEU A 119 58.92 -6.11 24.94
N GLU A 120 59.30 -4.84 24.87
CA GLU A 120 58.71 -3.88 23.94
C GLU A 120 58.93 -4.28 22.47
N ALA A 121 60.14 -4.75 22.14
CA ALA A 121 60.42 -5.25 20.79
C ALA A 121 59.53 -6.45 20.41
N LEU A 122 59.23 -7.33 21.36
CA LEU A 122 58.32 -8.46 21.16
C LEU A 122 56.87 -7.97 20.96
N LEU A 123 56.43 -6.98 21.72
CA LEU A 123 55.09 -6.40 21.57
C LEU A 123 54.91 -5.67 20.24
N LEU A 124 55.91 -4.91 19.81
CA LEU A 124 55.89 -4.26 18.50
C LEU A 124 55.92 -5.28 17.36
N MET A 125 56.68 -6.36 17.50
CA MET A 125 56.66 -7.47 16.55
C MET A 125 55.26 -8.12 16.48
N LEU A 126 54.61 -8.33 17.62
CA LEU A 126 53.26 -8.89 17.68
C LEU A 126 52.24 -7.95 17.02
N LEU A 127 52.30 -6.64 17.31
CA LEU A 127 51.44 -5.64 16.68
C LEU A 127 51.66 -5.61 15.16
N PHE A 128 52.90 -5.68 14.71
CA PHE A 128 53.24 -5.75 13.28
C PHE A 128 52.62 -6.97 12.60
N VAL A 129 52.72 -8.15 13.21
CA VAL A 129 52.10 -9.38 12.67
C VAL A 129 50.59 -9.24 12.57
N VAL A 130 49.94 -8.69 13.59
CA VAL A 130 48.48 -8.49 13.57
C VAL A 130 48.09 -7.51 12.46
N MET A 131 48.78 -6.38 12.37
CA MET A 131 48.54 -5.35 11.36
C MET A 131 48.82 -5.83 9.93
N PHE A 132 49.78 -6.75 9.75
CA PHE A 132 50.07 -7.36 8.45
C PHE A 132 48.89 -8.19 7.92
N PHE A 133 48.11 -8.81 8.80
CA PHE A 133 46.93 -9.58 8.42
C PHE A 133 45.63 -8.75 8.46
N THR A 134 45.64 -7.50 8.90
CA THR A 134 44.47 -6.61 8.93
C THR A 134 44.04 -6.24 7.50
N PRO A 135 42.78 -6.48 7.09
CA PRO A 135 42.27 -6.06 5.78
C PRO A 135 42.26 -4.52 5.66
N PRO A 136 42.53 -3.94 4.48
CA PRO A 136 42.57 -2.48 4.29
C PRO A 136 41.24 -1.78 4.67
N GLU A 137 40.10 -2.44 4.47
CA GLU A 137 38.76 -1.90 4.83
C GLU A 137 38.57 -1.73 6.35
N GLU A 138 39.21 -2.55 7.19
CA GLU A 138 39.11 -2.43 8.67
C GLU A 138 40.08 -1.39 9.24
N ILE A 139 41.15 -1.04 8.50
CA ILE A 139 42.07 0.05 8.87
C ILE A 139 41.34 1.39 8.82
N GLU A 140 40.49 1.58 7.80
CA GLU A 140 39.62 2.76 7.69
C GLU A 140 38.58 2.79 8.81
N GLN A 141 37.93 1.66 9.14
CA GLN A 141 36.95 1.60 10.24
C GLN A 141 37.57 1.86 11.61
N THR A 142 38.77 1.34 11.88
CA THR A 142 39.45 1.54 13.16
C THR A 142 39.93 2.98 13.34
N SER A 143 40.31 3.64 12.25
CA SER A 143 40.62 5.09 12.23
C SER A 143 39.34 5.95 12.33
N SER A 144 38.21 5.46 11.82
CA SER A 144 36.90 6.12 11.82
C SER A 144 36.10 5.92 13.11
N ASN A 145 36.59 5.08 14.03
CA ASN A 145 35.94 4.78 15.31
C ASN A 145 35.98 5.96 16.31
N ASN A 146 36.66 7.05 15.95
CA ASN A 146 36.55 8.35 16.62
C ASN A 146 35.46 9.21 15.95
N GLY A 147 34.19 8.92 16.25
CA GLY A 147 33.05 9.84 16.07
C GLY A 147 32.39 9.91 14.68
N GLN A 148 33.10 9.67 13.57
CA GLN A 148 32.50 9.78 12.23
C GLN A 148 31.64 8.58 11.83
N SER A 149 32.00 7.36 12.24
CA SER A 149 31.22 6.15 11.90
C SER A 149 29.86 6.13 12.61
N ALA A 150 29.74 6.68 13.82
CA ALA A 150 28.48 6.73 14.55
C ALA A 150 27.45 7.64 13.86
N ALA A 151 27.90 8.77 13.30
CA ALA A 151 27.03 9.66 12.53
C ALA A 151 26.58 9.03 11.20
N ALA A 152 27.48 8.32 10.50
CA ALA A 152 27.14 7.61 9.27
C ALA A 152 26.19 6.43 9.52
N GLU A 153 26.38 5.69 10.61
CA GLU A 153 25.51 4.58 11.00
C GLU A 153 24.13 5.08 11.47
N GLU A 154 24.07 6.22 12.17
CA GLU A 154 22.81 6.89 12.51
C GLU A 154 22.09 7.38 11.26
N LEU A 155 22.79 8.01 10.31
CA LEU A 155 22.19 8.42 9.03
C LEU A 155 21.70 7.24 8.20
N LEU A 156 22.41 6.11 8.21
CA LEU A 156 21.96 4.89 7.54
C LEU A 156 20.73 4.29 8.21
N ARG A 157 20.64 4.39 9.54
CA ARG A 157 19.48 3.96 10.32
C ARG A 157 18.28 4.87 10.10
N GLU A 158 18.46 6.18 10.10
CA GLU A 158 17.43 7.17 9.74
C GLU A 158 16.97 6.96 8.30
N LEU A 159 17.88 6.72 7.35
CA LEU A 159 17.53 6.41 5.97
C LEU A 159 16.74 5.10 5.86
N GLY A 160 17.06 4.11 6.69
CA GLY A 160 16.30 2.87 6.81
C GLY A 160 14.90 3.06 7.38
N GLU A 161 14.74 3.95 8.38
CA GLU A 161 13.45 4.34 8.95
C GLU A 161 12.61 5.10 7.91
N ILE A 162 13.21 6.06 7.20
CA ILE A 162 12.57 6.76 6.07
C ILE A 162 12.12 5.77 4.99
N GLY A 163 12.96 4.79 4.64
CA GLY A 163 12.62 3.77 3.65
C GLY A 163 11.43 2.90 4.09
N ARG A 164 11.36 2.56 5.39
CA ARG A 164 10.23 1.82 5.98
C ARG A 164 8.95 2.66 5.97
N ASP A 165 9.04 3.94 6.31
CA ASP A 165 7.91 4.85 6.33
C ASP A 165 7.39 5.14 4.91
N TYR A 166 8.28 5.27 3.93
CA TYR A 166 7.90 5.37 2.52
C TYR A 166 7.19 4.12 2.01
N ALA A 167 7.65 2.93 2.40
CA ALA A 167 6.98 1.69 2.05
C ALA A 167 5.58 1.61 2.68
N ALA A 168 5.42 2.03 3.95
CA ALA A 168 4.13 2.11 4.61
C ALA A 168 3.19 3.13 3.94
N MET A 169 3.71 4.30 3.54
CA MET A 169 2.97 5.30 2.78
C MET A 169 2.52 4.77 1.41
N ALA A 170 3.35 4.03 0.70
CA ALA A 170 2.98 3.45 -0.59
C ALA A 170 1.76 2.51 -0.48
N VAL A 171 1.73 1.67 0.57
CA VAL A 171 0.58 0.79 0.86
C VAL A 171 -0.68 1.61 1.19
N GLN A 172 -0.52 2.71 1.94
CA GLN A 172 -1.65 3.61 2.24
C GLN A 172 -2.16 4.32 0.97
N LEU A 173 -1.27 4.75 0.07
CA LEU A 173 -1.66 5.36 -1.20
C LEU A 173 -2.40 4.36 -2.11
N GLU A 174 -1.98 3.10 -2.12
CA GLU A 174 -2.68 2.05 -2.86
C GLU A 174 -4.07 1.78 -2.28
N THR A 175 -4.18 1.80 -0.95
CA THR A 175 -5.48 1.71 -0.26
C THR A 175 -6.38 2.89 -0.61
N ILE A 176 -5.84 4.12 -0.59
CA ILE A 176 -6.58 5.34 -0.97
C ILE A 176 -7.02 5.25 -2.44
N ALA A 177 -6.14 4.84 -3.35
CA ALA A 177 -6.48 4.65 -4.76
C ALA A 177 -7.61 3.63 -4.94
N GLY A 178 -7.59 2.53 -4.18
CA GLY A 178 -8.69 1.58 -4.13
C GLY A 178 -10.00 2.21 -3.67
N THR A 179 -10.00 2.94 -2.55
CA THR A 179 -11.21 3.60 -2.04
C THR A 179 -11.76 4.68 -2.97
N LEU A 180 -10.90 5.38 -3.71
CA LEU A 180 -11.32 6.35 -4.73
C LEU A 180 -12.00 5.66 -5.90
N ASN A 181 -11.49 4.50 -6.33
CA ASN A 181 -12.08 3.74 -7.41
C ASN A 181 -13.47 3.21 -7.02
N ASP A 182 -13.61 2.68 -5.80
CA ASP A 182 -14.90 2.26 -5.23
C ASP A 182 -15.89 3.43 -5.13
N LEU A 183 -15.40 4.63 -4.81
CA LEU A 183 -16.22 5.83 -4.71
C LEU A 183 -16.72 6.28 -6.08
N VAL A 184 -15.90 6.17 -7.13
CA VAL A 184 -16.30 6.42 -8.52
C VAL A 184 -17.39 5.45 -8.96
N GLU A 185 -17.23 4.15 -8.68
CA GLU A 185 -18.26 3.15 -9.02
C GLU A 185 -19.59 3.41 -8.29
N ARG A 186 -19.52 3.81 -7.02
CA ARG A 186 -20.71 4.24 -6.25
C ARG A 186 -21.33 5.52 -6.79
N GLN A 187 -20.54 6.46 -7.30
CA GLN A 187 -21.06 7.67 -7.94
C GLN A 187 -21.77 7.33 -9.25
N ASP A 188 -21.21 6.45 -10.09
CA ASP A 188 -21.86 6.03 -11.33
C ASP A 188 -23.21 5.36 -11.06
N THR A 189 -23.26 4.45 -10.08
CA THR A 189 -24.52 3.80 -9.69
C THR A 189 -25.53 4.80 -9.11
N MET A 190 -25.09 5.77 -8.32
CA MET A 190 -25.94 6.86 -7.83
C MET A 190 -26.48 7.74 -8.97
N ILE A 191 -25.66 8.05 -9.98
CA ILE A 191 -26.09 8.82 -11.16
C ILE A 191 -27.18 8.07 -11.92
N VAL A 192 -27.03 6.75 -12.10
CA VAL A 192 -28.06 5.91 -12.73
C VAL A 192 -29.36 5.95 -11.93
N GLN A 193 -29.30 5.73 -10.61
CA GLN A 193 -30.48 5.79 -9.75
C GLN A 193 -31.14 7.18 -9.74
N MET A 194 -30.34 8.25 -9.79
CA MET A 194 -30.85 9.61 -9.87
C MET A 194 -31.55 9.85 -11.22
N ARG A 195 -30.98 9.35 -12.32
CA ARG A 195 -31.61 9.41 -13.64
C ARG A 195 -32.94 8.67 -13.65
N ASP A 196 -32.98 7.45 -13.13
CA ASP A 196 -34.20 6.63 -13.04
C ASP A 196 -35.25 7.31 -12.16
N GLY A 197 -34.83 7.92 -11.04
CA GLY A 197 -35.69 8.69 -10.16
C GLY A 197 -36.26 9.95 -10.82
N VAL A 198 -35.44 10.68 -11.60
CA VAL A 198 -35.90 11.82 -12.41
C VAL A 198 -36.86 11.35 -13.49
N GLU A 199 -36.59 10.24 -14.17
CA GLU A 199 -37.47 9.69 -15.21
C GLU A 199 -38.81 9.23 -14.61
N ALA A 200 -38.80 8.58 -13.44
CA ALA A 200 -39.99 8.24 -12.69
C ALA A 200 -40.77 9.49 -12.25
N ALA A 201 -40.09 10.52 -11.73
CA ALA A 201 -40.73 11.78 -11.34
C ALA A 201 -41.32 12.52 -12.56
N VAL A 202 -40.61 12.55 -13.69
CA VAL A 202 -41.11 13.10 -14.95
C VAL A 202 -42.31 12.30 -15.44
N SER A 203 -42.29 10.96 -15.35
CA SER A 203 -43.44 10.13 -15.71
C SER A 203 -44.66 10.33 -14.79
N ALA A 204 -44.43 10.74 -13.55
CA ALA A 204 -45.49 11.02 -12.56
C ALA A 204 -46.05 12.45 -12.67
N VAL A 205 -45.23 13.42 -13.09
CA VAL A 205 -45.57 14.85 -13.15
C VAL A 205 -45.95 15.31 -14.56
N ALA A 206 -45.44 14.66 -15.62
CA ALA A 206 -45.91 14.90 -16.97
C ALA A 206 -47.26 14.20 -17.18
N PRO A 207 -48.27 14.87 -17.76
CA PRO A 207 -49.49 14.19 -18.14
C PRO A 207 -49.09 13.12 -19.17
N ASN A 208 -49.36 11.85 -18.85
CA ASN A 208 -49.10 10.74 -19.74
C ASN A 208 -49.58 11.13 -21.16
N PRO A 209 -48.72 11.08 -22.20
CA PRO A 209 -49.11 11.45 -23.56
C PRO A 209 -50.40 10.74 -24.01
N ASP A 210 -50.66 9.53 -23.49
CA ASP A 210 -51.91 8.81 -23.72
C ASP A 210 -53.13 9.51 -23.11
N LEU A 211 -52.98 10.15 -21.94
CA LEU A 211 -54.03 10.90 -21.26
C LEU A 211 -54.31 12.23 -21.98
N MET A 212 -53.28 12.91 -22.49
CA MET A 212 -53.44 14.08 -23.38
C MET A 212 -54.15 13.71 -24.68
N ASN A 213 -53.82 12.56 -25.27
CA ASN A 213 -54.48 12.05 -26.48
C ASN A 213 -55.92 11.63 -26.20
N ALA A 214 -56.19 10.97 -25.07
CA ALA A 214 -57.54 10.59 -24.64
C ALA A 214 -58.41 11.82 -24.37
N MET A 215 -57.86 12.85 -23.69
CA MET A 215 -58.54 14.13 -23.48
C MET A 215 -58.88 14.79 -24.81
N ARG A 216 -57.92 14.90 -25.74
CA ARG A 216 -58.13 15.49 -27.06
C ARG A 216 -59.20 14.75 -27.88
N SER A 217 -59.15 13.41 -27.87
CA SER A 217 -60.17 12.56 -28.52
C SER A 217 -61.55 12.75 -27.89
N THR A 218 -61.61 12.89 -26.56
CA THR A 218 -62.86 13.14 -25.83
C THR A 218 -63.41 14.51 -26.16
N THR A 219 -62.58 15.56 -26.22
CA THR A 219 -62.98 16.91 -26.64
C THR A 219 -63.56 16.91 -28.05
N VAL A 220 -62.91 16.24 -29.01
CA VAL A 220 -63.42 16.12 -30.39
C VAL A 220 -64.74 15.34 -30.44
N SER A 221 -64.88 14.29 -29.62
CA SER A 221 -66.11 13.50 -29.56
C SER A 221 -67.28 14.31 -28.96
N LEU A 222 -66.99 15.15 -27.95
CA LEU A 222 -67.96 16.08 -27.38
C LEU A 222 -68.39 17.14 -28.38
N GLU A 223 -67.45 17.71 -29.14
CA GLU A 223 -67.74 18.70 -30.17
C GLU A 223 -68.67 18.13 -31.26
N ARG A 224 -68.37 16.92 -31.74
CA ARG A 224 -69.24 16.20 -32.69
C ARG A 224 -70.60 15.86 -32.10
N PHE A 225 -70.66 15.54 -30.81
CA PHE A 225 -71.92 15.29 -30.13
C PHE A 225 -72.76 16.57 -30.04
N THR A 226 -72.16 17.71 -29.68
CA THR A 226 -72.85 19.00 -29.65
C THR A 226 -73.37 19.37 -31.04
N GLU A 227 -72.56 19.22 -32.09
CA GLU A 227 -72.99 19.45 -33.47
C GLU A 227 -74.16 18.53 -33.86
N GLY A 228 -74.12 17.25 -33.46
CA GLY A 228 -75.21 16.32 -33.65
C GLY A 228 -76.51 16.73 -32.92
N VAL A 229 -76.39 17.26 -31.70
CA VAL A 229 -77.52 17.78 -30.92
C VAL A 229 -78.11 19.04 -31.56
N ASP A 230 -77.28 19.94 -32.08
CA ASP A 230 -77.74 21.14 -32.76
C ASP A 230 -78.50 20.81 -34.05
N VAL A 231 -77.96 19.90 -34.86
CA VAL A 231 -78.64 19.39 -36.06
C VAL A 231 -79.95 18.69 -35.70
N LEU A 232 -79.98 17.92 -34.60
CA LEU A 232 -81.21 17.28 -34.12
C LEU A 232 -82.24 18.32 -33.67
N GLY A 233 -81.81 19.38 -32.97
CA GLY A 233 -82.66 20.49 -32.56
C GLY A 233 -83.24 21.25 -33.75
N GLU A 234 -82.44 21.46 -34.80
CA GLU A 234 -82.90 22.09 -36.04
C GLU A 234 -83.92 21.22 -36.78
N ARG A 235 -83.66 19.91 -36.87
CA ARG A 235 -84.62 18.95 -37.43
C ARG A 235 -85.91 18.90 -36.64
N LEU A 236 -85.86 18.89 -35.31
CA LEU A 236 -87.03 18.93 -34.45
C LEU A 236 -87.86 20.20 -34.67
N LYS A 237 -87.23 21.37 -34.75
CA LYS A 237 -87.93 22.62 -35.10
C LYS A 237 -88.57 22.57 -36.49
N SER A 238 -87.88 21.95 -37.46
CA SER A 238 -88.44 21.78 -38.81
C SER A 238 -89.67 20.87 -38.83
N VAL A 239 -89.66 19.80 -38.02
CA VAL A 239 -90.78 18.87 -37.86
C VAL A 239 -91.93 19.55 -37.13
N GLU A 240 -91.67 20.28 -36.04
CA GLU A 240 -92.67 21.06 -35.33
C GLU A 240 -93.36 22.06 -36.28
N ARG A 241 -92.59 22.75 -37.12
CA ARG A 241 -93.13 23.66 -38.14
C ARG A 241 -93.97 22.93 -39.19
N GLN A 242 -93.55 21.77 -39.67
CA GLN A 242 -94.33 20.95 -40.61
C GLN A 242 -95.63 20.44 -39.98
N GLU A 243 -95.60 20.04 -38.71
CA GLU A 243 -96.77 19.62 -37.94
C GLU A 243 -97.76 20.77 -37.77
N VAL A 244 -97.27 21.97 -37.42
CA VAL A 244 -98.06 23.20 -37.33
C VAL A 244 -98.66 23.56 -38.69
N GLU A 245 -97.89 23.54 -39.78
CA GLU A 245 -98.40 23.79 -41.13
C GLU A 245 -99.46 22.76 -41.53
N ARG A 246 -99.31 21.49 -41.14
CA ARG A 246 -100.30 20.43 -41.37
C ARG A 246 -101.58 20.65 -40.57
N LEU A 247 -101.47 21.01 -39.29
CA LEU A 247 -102.61 21.33 -38.43
C LEU A 247 -103.37 22.56 -38.94
N VAL A 248 -102.64 23.62 -39.32
CA VAL A 248 -103.23 24.83 -39.92
C VAL A 248 -103.92 24.50 -41.24
N ARG A 249 -103.32 23.70 -42.12
CA ARG A 249 -103.98 23.24 -43.35
C ARG A 249 -105.28 22.50 -43.05
N THR A 250 -105.25 21.58 -42.08
CA THR A 250 -106.43 20.80 -41.67
C THR A 250 -107.54 21.72 -41.14
N GLU A 251 -107.18 22.74 -40.36
CA GLU A 251 -108.16 23.68 -39.80
C GLU A 251 -108.68 24.66 -40.86
N ILE A 252 -107.85 25.07 -41.83
CA ILE A 252 -108.29 25.86 -42.99
C ILE A 252 -109.25 25.03 -43.85
N GLU A 253 -108.96 23.76 -44.12
CA GLU A 253 -109.87 22.84 -44.83
C GLU A 253 -111.19 22.66 -44.07
N ARG A 254 -111.14 22.61 -42.74
CA ARG A 254 -112.32 22.58 -41.87
C ARG A 254 -113.13 23.88 -41.94
N ILE A 255 -112.47 25.04 -41.97
CA ILE A 255 -113.14 26.35 -42.09
C ILE A 255 -113.73 26.51 -43.50
N LEU A 256 -112.99 26.16 -44.55
CA LEU A 256 -113.46 26.22 -45.94
C LEU A 256 -114.63 25.27 -46.18
N SER A 257 -114.58 24.03 -45.69
CA SER A 257 -115.72 23.11 -45.80
C SER A 257 -116.95 23.66 -45.07
N ARG A 258 -116.77 24.28 -43.89
CA ARG A 258 -117.85 24.93 -43.15
C ARG A 258 -118.41 26.14 -43.90
N HIS A 259 -117.58 26.92 -44.59
CA HIS A 259 -118.01 28.09 -45.37
C HIS A 259 -118.60 27.74 -46.75
N ILE A 260 -118.22 26.60 -47.33
CA ILE A 260 -118.83 26.07 -48.55
C ILE A 260 -120.22 25.50 -48.24
N LEU A 261 -120.39 24.82 -47.10
CA LEU A 261 -121.71 24.38 -46.62
C LEU A 261 -122.65 25.56 -46.31
N ASP A 262 -122.12 26.69 -45.80
CA ASP A 262 -122.91 27.91 -45.51
C ASP A 262 -123.25 28.71 -46.80
N ARG A 263 -122.57 28.44 -47.92
CA ARG A 263 -122.81 29.09 -49.22
C ARG A 263 -123.83 28.35 -50.10
N ASP A 264 -124.06 27.06 -49.85
CA ASP A 264 -125.03 26.24 -50.60
C ASP A 264 -126.48 26.33 -50.07
N GLU A 265 -126.75 27.06 -48.97
CA GLU A 265 -128.12 27.32 -48.48
C GLU A 265 -128.77 28.59 -49.08
N ARG A 266 -128.22 29.18 -50.15
CA ARG A 266 -128.95 30.18 -50.95
C ARG A 266 -128.77 30.01 -52.45
N PRO A 267 -129.82 29.49 -53.11
CA PRO A 267 -130.34 30.15 -54.29
C PRO A 267 -131.80 30.58 -54.11
N SER A 268 -132.00 31.80 -54.57
CA SER A 268 -133.22 32.57 -54.74
C SER A 268 -134.29 31.92 -55.63
N SER A 269 -135.54 32.02 -55.15
CA SER A 269 -136.77 32.42 -55.87
C SER A 269 -137.21 31.71 -57.17
N SER A 270 -138.44 31.18 -57.13
CA SER A 270 -139.43 31.38 -58.20
C SER A 270 -140.86 31.26 -57.65
N THR A 271 -141.67 32.32 -57.86
CA THR A 271 -143.15 32.44 -57.72
C THR A 271 -143.80 32.27 -56.35
#